data_AF-A0A7G6AB97-F1
#
_entry.id   AF-A0A7G6AB97-F1
#
_cell.length_a   1.000
_cell.length_b   1.000
_cell.length_c   1.000
_cell.angle_alpha   90.00
_cell.angle_beta   90.00
_cell.angle_gamma   90.00
#
_symmetry.space_group_name_H-M   'P 1'
#
loop_
_entity.id
_entity.type
_entity.pdbx_description
1 polymer ?
#
loop_
_entity_poly.entity_id
_entity_poly.type
_entity_poly.pdbx_seq_one_letter_code
_entity_poly.pdbx_strand_id
1 'polypeptide(L)'
;MLGEFESEGGEDDAGMAPASTRERSPTGGAWVTRFNREENRIDYAGGAAPPPGVQDRASVLIQLAGMGLAEPDQMQDVIEIVVGGAAGTGIARFRVMGQEEIDTGIGRLAAVHLAQLAPSGERRVELWLAPQQHWLPVRIR
;
A
#
# COMPACT_ATOMS: atom_id res chain seq x y z
N MET A 1 8.18 -8.60 7.12
CA MET A 1 8.09 -9.34 5.84
C MET A 1 6.66 -9.24 5.33
N LEU A 2 6.46 -8.67 4.14
CA LEU A 2 5.12 -8.39 3.62
C LEU A 2 4.30 -9.68 3.39
N GLY A 3 4.93 -10.81 3.08
CA GLY A 3 4.22 -12.00 2.56
C GLY A 3 4.23 -11.99 1.04
N GLU A 4 3.73 -13.06 0.41
CA GLU A 4 3.60 -13.13 -1.06
C GLU A 4 2.19 -12.66 -1.44
N PHE A 5 2.13 -11.63 -2.28
CA PHE A 5 0.90 -11.07 -2.83
C PHE A 5 0.98 -10.96 -4.34
N GLU A 6 -0.15 -11.20 -4.98
CA GLU A 6 -0.41 -10.86 -6.38
C GLU A 6 -1.65 -9.95 -6.42
N SER A 7 -1.63 -8.92 -7.26
CA SER A 7 -2.74 -7.99 -7.44
C SER A 7 -2.96 -7.73 -8.92
N GLU A 8 -4.23 -7.72 -9.32
CA GLU A 8 -4.68 -7.41 -10.67
C GLU A 8 -5.73 -6.30 -10.58
N GLY A 9 -5.64 -5.31 -11.47
CA GLY A 9 -6.54 -4.16 -11.50
C GLY A 9 -6.07 -3.08 -12.45
N GLY A 10 -6.64 -1.90 -12.31
CA GLY A 10 -6.27 -0.71 -13.08
C GLY A 10 -6.09 0.51 -12.18
N GLU A 11 -6.45 1.67 -12.71
CA GLU A 11 -6.50 2.95 -12.02
C GLU A 11 -7.87 3.60 -12.24
N ASP A 12 -8.31 4.42 -11.28
CA ASP A 12 -9.52 5.25 -11.33
C ASP A 12 -9.24 6.64 -10.72
N ASP A 13 -10.28 7.47 -10.59
CA ASP A 13 -10.16 8.83 -10.06
C ASP A 13 -9.63 8.89 -8.60
N ALA A 14 -9.64 7.76 -7.88
CA ALA A 14 -9.09 7.63 -6.53
C ALA A 14 -7.66 7.05 -6.51
N GLY A 15 -7.05 6.78 -7.67
CA GLY A 15 -5.72 6.22 -7.83
C GLY A 15 -5.75 4.76 -8.25
N MET A 16 -4.93 3.91 -7.62
CA MET A 16 -4.92 2.49 -7.94
C MET A 16 -6.30 1.85 -7.66
N ALA A 17 -6.75 0.95 -8.52
CA ALA A 17 -8.06 0.35 -8.46
C ALA A 17 -7.96 -1.18 -8.60
N PRO A 18 -7.56 -1.90 -7.53
CA PRO A 18 -7.42 -3.35 -7.59
C PRO A 18 -8.77 -4.01 -7.86
N ALA A 19 -8.82 -4.98 -8.76
CA ALA A 19 -9.98 -5.81 -9.07
C ALA A 19 -9.94 -7.13 -8.30
N SER A 20 -8.75 -7.71 -8.13
CA SER A 20 -8.54 -8.88 -7.27
C SER A 20 -7.14 -8.93 -6.67
N THR A 21 -7.03 -9.52 -5.48
CA THR A 21 -5.75 -9.85 -4.85
C THR A 21 -5.70 -11.29 -4.40
N ARG A 22 -4.50 -11.88 -4.48
CA ARG A 22 -4.18 -13.21 -3.99
C ARG A 22 -3.07 -13.10 -2.93
N GLU A 23 -3.34 -13.54 -1.71
CA GLU A 23 -2.40 -13.57 -0.59
C GLU A 23 -2.06 -15.01 -0.22
N ARG A 24 -0.78 -15.37 -0.12
CA ARG A 24 -0.39 -16.69 0.38
C ARG A 24 -0.75 -16.82 1.87
N SER A 25 -1.52 -17.87 2.19
CA SER A 25 -1.92 -18.13 3.58
C SER A 25 -0.71 -18.62 4.41
N PRO A 26 -0.57 -18.19 5.68
CA PRO A 26 0.44 -18.72 6.60
C PRO A 26 0.34 -20.24 6.81
N THR A 27 -0.85 -20.82 6.65
CA THR A 27 -1.10 -22.26 6.83
C THR A 27 -1.02 -23.07 5.54
N GLY A 28 -0.64 -22.44 4.42
CA GLY A 28 -0.65 -23.04 3.09
C GLY A 28 -1.90 -22.72 2.28
N GLY A 29 -1.78 -22.73 0.95
CA GLY A 29 -2.82 -22.24 0.03
C GLY A 29 -2.76 -20.72 -0.21
N ALA A 30 -3.84 -20.16 -0.76
CA ALA A 30 -3.96 -18.72 -1.00
C ALA A 30 -5.38 -18.23 -0.76
N TRP A 31 -5.52 -17.02 -0.23
CA TRP A 31 -6.79 -16.32 -0.13
C TRP A 31 -6.95 -15.40 -1.34
N VAL A 32 -8.13 -15.41 -1.95
CA VAL A 32 -8.47 -14.50 -3.05
C VAL A 32 -9.55 -13.54 -2.55
N THR A 33 -9.31 -12.24 -2.73
CA THR A 33 -10.29 -11.19 -2.45
C THR A 33 -10.62 -10.48 -3.76
N ARG A 34 -11.91 -10.30 -4.08
CA ARG A 34 -12.34 -9.53 -5.27
C ARG A 34 -13.02 -8.23 -4.85
N PHE A 35 -12.75 -7.16 -5.58
CA PHE A 35 -13.31 -5.83 -5.35
C PHE A 35 -14.33 -5.52 -6.45
N ASN A 36 -15.58 -5.93 -6.25
CA ASN A 36 -16.67 -5.65 -7.18
C ASN A 36 -17.21 -4.23 -6.95
N ARG A 37 -16.68 -3.25 -7.68
CA ARG A 37 -17.11 -1.85 -7.59
C ARG A 37 -18.51 -1.63 -8.17
N GLU A 38 -18.90 -2.37 -9.21
CA GLU A 38 -20.23 -2.26 -9.83
C GLU A 38 -21.35 -2.63 -8.84
N GLU A 39 -21.15 -3.72 -8.09
CA GLU A 39 -22.10 -4.19 -7.08
C GLU A 39 -21.86 -3.57 -5.70
N ASN A 40 -20.89 -2.66 -5.56
CA ASN A 40 -20.40 -2.17 -4.28
C ASN A 40 -20.22 -3.32 -3.27
N ARG A 41 -19.43 -4.34 -3.63
CA ARG A 41 -19.12 -5.49 -2.77
C ARG A 41 -17.66 -5.93 -2.85
N ILE A 42 -17.04 -6.21 -1.69
CA ILE A 42 -15.78 -6.94 -1.60
C ILE A 42 -16.12 -8.40 -1.26
N ASP A 43 -15.77 -9.28 -2.17
CA ASP A 43 -15.93 -10.73 -2.01
C ASP A 43 -14.70 -11.28 -1.27
N TYR A 44 -14.80 -11.27 0.06
CA TYR A 44 -14.02 -12.08 1.00
C TYR A 44 -14.99 -12.87 1.89
N ALA A 45 -14.51 -13.70 2.82
CA ALA A 45 -15.30 -14.65 3.65
C ALA A 45 -16.37 -14.03 4.61
N GLY A 46 -16.90 -12.85 4.32
CA GLY A 46 -17.97 -12.19 5.09
C GLY A 46 -18.74 -11.07 4.38
N GLY A 47 -18.38 -10.68 3.14
CA GLY A 47 -19.13 -9.75 2.27
C GLY A 47 -19.44 -8.36 2.86
N ALA A 48 -18.69 -7.32 2.47
CA ALA A 48 -18.98 -5.92 2.83
C ALA A 48 -18.79 -5.00 1.62
N ALA A 49 -19.44 -3.83 1.61
CA ALA A 49 -19.25 -2.87 0.53
C ALA A 49 -17.84 -2.25 0.56
N PRO A 50 -17.12 -2.14 -0.59
CA PRO A 50 -15.84 -1.48 -0.68
C PRO A 50 -16.07 0.02 -0.49
N PRO A 51 -15.41 0.65 0.48
CA PRO A 51 -15.38 2.10 0.51
C PRO A 51 -14.66 2.62 -0.75
N PRO A 52 -14.98 3.84 -1.21
CA PRO A 52 -14.26 4.49 -2.30
C PRO A 52 -12.74 4.50 -2.06
N GLY A 53 -11.96 4.23 -3.11
CA GLY A 53 -10.50 4.24 -3.06
C GLY A 53 -9.86 3.09 -2.26
N VAL A 54 -10.63 2.03 -1.92
CA VAL A 54 -10.06 0.87 -1.24
C VAL A 54 -8.96 0.20 -2.09
N GLN A 55 -7.82 0.00 -1.45
CA GLN A 55 -6.66 -0.68 -2.03
C GLN A 55 -6.54 -2.11 -1.50
N ASP A 56 -5.63 -2.88 -2.07
CA ASP A 56 -5.12 -4.10 -1.44
C ASP A 56 -3.69 -3.87 -0.91
N ARG A 57 -3.15 -4.85 -0.19
CA ARG A 57 -1.82 -4.72 0.42
C ARG A 57 -0.68 -4.57 -0.59
N ALA A 58 -0.83 -5.11 -1.80
CA ALA A 58 0.21 -5.04 -2.83
C ALA A 58 0.23 -3.67 -3.51
N SER A 59 -0.94 -3.08 -3.74
CA SER A 59 -1.14 -1.79 -4.42
C SER A 59 -0.78 -0.58 -3.56
N VAL A 60 -0.82 -0.69 -2.22
CA VAL A 60 -0.49 0.41 -1.29
C VAL A 60 0.85 1.09 -1.58
N LEU A 61 1.90 0.32 -1.92
CA LEU A 61 3.23 0.89 -2.16
C LEU A 61 3.25 1.78 -3.41
N ILE A 62 2.55 1.35 -4.46
CA ILE A 62 2.42 2.12 -5.70
C ILE A 62 1.48 3.31 -5.49
N GLN A 63 0.41 3.16 -4.71
CA GLN A 63 -0.45 4.28 -4.33
C GLN A 63 0.35 5.38 -3.62
N LEU A 64 1.22 5.03 -2.67
CA LEU A 64 2.08 6.00 -1.98
C LEU A 64 3.05 6.70 -2.94
N ALA A 65 3.60 5.98 -3.92
CA ALA A 65 4.42 6.59 -4.98
C ALA A 65 3.60 7.56 -5.84
N GLY A 66 2.37 7.17 -6.22
CA GLY A 66 1.44 8.01 -6.97
C GLY A 66 1.06 9.29 -6.22
N MET A 67 0.81 9.20 -4.90
CA MET A 67 0.57 10.37 -4.06
C MET A 67 1.78 11.30 -4.03
N GLY A 68 2.99 10.77 -3.87
CA GLY A 68 4.21 11.57 -3.93
C GLY A 68 4.42 12.25 -5.28
N LEU A 69 4.06 11.58 -6.39
CA LEU A 69 4.12 12.15 -7.74
C LEU A 69 3.09 13.27 -7.95
N ALA A 70 1.84 13.04 -7.52
CA ALA A 70 0.74 13.95 -7.78
C ALA A 70 0.73 15.16 -6.84
N GLU A 71 1.00 14.93 -5.55
CA GLU A 71 0.89 15.94 -4.50
C GLU A 71 1.98 15.76 -3.42
N PRO A 72 3.25 16.12 -3.73
CA PRO A 72 4.38 16.00 -2.80
C PRO A 72 4.14 16.57 -1.40
N ASP A 73 3.34 17.63 -1.28
CA ASP A 73 3.05 18.29 -0.01
C ASP A 73 2.22 17.40 0.94
N GLN A 74 1.55 16.35 0.45
CA GLN A 74 0.90 15.37 1.31
C GLN A 74 1.91 14.42 2.00
N MET A 75 3.16 14.40 1.55
CA MET A 75 4.22 13.52 2.04
C MET A 75 4.96 14.11 3.23
N GLN A 76 4.23 14.64 4.23
CA GLN A 76 4.81 15.31 5.41
C GLN A 76 4.29 14.82 6.77
N ASP A 77 3.14 14.15 6.85
CA ASP A 77 2.52 13.76 8.12
C ASP A 77 2.12 12.26 8.17
N VAL A 78 0.87 11.97 8.50
CA VAL A 78 0.29 10.62 8.53
C VAL A 78 -0.61 10.46 7.33
N ILE A 79 -0.34 9.43 6.54
CA ILE A 79 -1.11 9.03 5.38
C ILE A 79 -1.97 7.82 5.77
N GLU A 80 -3.28 7.93 5.57
CA GLU A 80 -4.23 6.85 5.82
C GLU A 80 -4.76 6.30 4.50
N ILE A 81 -4.64 5.00 4.30
CA ILE A 81 -5.16 4.30 3.11
C ILE A 81 -6.10 3.20 3.59
N VAL A 82 -7.30 3.13 3.02
CA VAL A 82 -8.21 2.03 3.28
C VAL A 82 -7.75 0.82 2.48
N VAL A 83 -7.52 -0.30 3.16
CA VAL A 83 -6.99 -1.54 2.58
C VAL A 83 -7.95 -2.68 2.85
N GLY A 84 -8.38 -3.37 1.80
CA GLY A 84 -9.13 -4.63 1.87
C GLY A 84 -8.22 -5.85 1.75
N GLY A 85 -8.67 -6.96 2.33
CA GLY A 85 -8.04 -8.26 2.19
C GLY A 85 -8.91 -9.38 2.76
N ALA A 86 -8.33 -10.56 2.94
CA ALA A 86 -9.07 -11.77 3.32
C ALA A 86 -9.81 -11.66 4.66
N ALA A 87 -9.34 -10.80 5.57
CA ALA A 87 -9.96 -10.53 6.87
C ALA A 87 -10.92 -9.33 6.87
N GLY A 88 -11.18 -8.72 5.71
CA GLY A 88 -12.00 -7.53 5.55
C GLY A 88 -11.18 -6.25 5.33
N THR A 89 -11.84 -5.10 5.53
CA THR A 89 -11.24 -3.77 5.36
C THR A 89 -10.63 -3.23 6.64
N GLY A 90 -9.48 -2.57 6.53
CA GLY A 90 -8.84 -1.84 7.61
C GLY A 90 -8.14 -0.58 7.10
N ILE A 91 -7.65 0.26 8.02
CA ILE A 91 -6.87 1.45 7.67
C ILE A 91 -5.39 1.14 7.85
N ALA A 92 -4.62 1.25 6.77
CA ALA A 92 -3.17 1.28 6.82
C ALA A 92 -2.72 2.72 7.08
N ARG A 93 -1.96 2.93 8.16
CA ARG A 93 -1.42 4.24 8.54
C ARG A 93 0.08 4.27 8.29
N PHE A 94 0.55 5.22 7.50
CA PHE A 94 1.97 5.46 7.27
C PHE A 94 2.34 6.82 7.85
N ARG A 95 3.37 6.87 8.69
CA ARG A 95 3.94 8.12 9.17
C ARG A 95 5.17 8.46 8.33
N VAL A 96 5.23 9.69 7.84
CA VAL A 96 6.43 10.25 7.24
C VAL A 96 7.43 10.55 8.35
N MET A 97 8.62 9.98 8.22
CA MET A 97 9.71 10.09 9.18
C MET A 97 10.70 11.21 8.80
N GLY A 98 10.61 11.70 7.57
CA GLY A 98 11.46 12.75 7.02
C GLY A 98 12.22 12.31 5.78
N GLN A 99 13.07 13.20 5.27
CA GLN A 99 14.00 12.92 4.18
C GLN A 99 15.34 12.43 4.72
N GLU A 100 15.92 11.41 4.08
CA GLU A 100 17.27 10.94 4.38
C GLU A 100 18.00 10.50 3.10
N GLU A 101 19.33 10.58 3.13
CA GLU A 101 20.16 9.97 2.10
C GLU A 101 20.40 8.50 2.42
N ILE A 102 20.17 7.63 1.43
CA ILE A 102 20.34 6.19 1.57
C ILE A 102 21.27 5.65 0.50
N ASP A 103 22.12 4.69 0.87
CA ASP A 103 22.91 3.94 -0.10
C ASP A 103 22.04 2.86 -0.75
N THR A 104 22.07 2.80 -2.07
CA THR A 104 21.33 1.83 -2.88
C THR A 104 22.25 1.17 -3.91
N GLY A 105 21.76 0.14 -4.61
CA GLY A 105 22.52 -0.52 -5.68
C GLY A 105 22.86 0.40 -6.88
N ILE A 106 22.20 1.54 -7.01
CA ILE A 106 22.42 2.52 -8.07
C ILE A 106 23.13 3.81 -7.57
N GLY A 107 23.66 3.77 -6.35
CA GLY A 107 24.33 4.90 -5.71
C GLY A 107 23.52 5.48 -4.54
N ARG A 108 23.96 6.64 -4.05
CA ARG A 108 23.30 7.34 -2.95
C ARG A 108 22.13 8.17 -3.46
N LEU A 109 20.95 8.01 -2.84
CA LEU A 109 19.72 8.69 -3.22
C LEU A 109 19.12 9.40 -2.01
N ALA A 110 18.59 10.60 -2.23
CA ALA A 110 17.68 11.24 -1.28
C ALA A 110 16.30 10.57 -1.38
N ALA A 111 15.76 10.13 -0.24
CA ALA A 111 14.47 9.45 -0.16
C ALA A 111 13.65 9.93 1.03
N VAL A 112 12.33 9.95 0.87
CA VAL A 112 11.37 10.14 1.95
C VAL A 112 11.13 8.80 2.62
N HIS A 113 11.40 8.73 3.92
CA HIS A 113 11.17 7.54 4.74
C HIS A 113 9.75 7.55 5.30
N LEU A 114 9.00 6.47 5.09
CA LEU A 114 7.70 6.21 5.69
C LEU A 114 7.73 4.94 6.54
N ALA A 115 7.07 4.97 7.68
CA ALA A 115 6.89 3.81 8.55
C ALA A 115 5.41 3.47 8.71
N GLN A 116 5.03 2.21 8.42
CA GLN A 116 3.70 1.71 8.69
C GLN A 116 3.49 1.54 10.21
N LEU A 117 2.49 2.22 10.75
CA LEU A 117 2.11 2.11 12.15
C LEU A 117 1.26 0.86 12.36
N ALA A 118 1.71 -0.08 13.20
CA ALA A 118 0.85 -1.17 13.65
C ALA A 118 0.03 -0.75 14.89
N PRO A 119 -1.16 -1.36 15.09
CA PRO A 119 -1.92 -1.19 16.32
C PRO A 119 -1.15 -1.56 17.60
N SER A 120 -0.17 -2.47 17.50
CA SER A 120 0.68 -2.90 18.61
C SER A 120 1.84 -1.94 18.92
N GLY A 121 2.01 -0.86 18.14
CA GLY A 121 3.14 0.08 18.28
C GLY A 121 4.43 -0.35 17.58
N GLU A 122 4.54 -1.61 17.15
CA GLU A 122 5.65 -2.09 16.32
C GLU A 122 5.52 -1.61 14.87
N ARG A 123 6.64 -1.30 14.20
CA ARG A 123 6.65 -0.96 12.77
C ARG A 123 6.62 -2.25 11.96
N ARG A 124 5.63 -2.37 11.06
CA ARG A 124 5.48 -3.58 10.22
C ARG A 124 6.24 -3.52 8.91
N VAL A 125 6.34 -2.31 8.36
CA VAL A 125 6.98 -2.02 7.06
C VAL A 125 7.63 -0.65 7.17
N GLU A 126 8.88 -0.54 6.76
CA GLU A 126 9.53 0.73 6.46
C GLU A 126 9.76 0.84 4.95
N LEU A 127 9.51 2.03 4.40
CA LEU A 127 9.49 2.30 2.96
C LEU A 127 10.27 3.58 2.68
N TRP A 128 11.08 3.56 1.63
CA TRP A 128 11.79 4.73 1.14
C TRP A 128 11.39 5.03 -0.29
N LEU A 129 10.82 6.21 -0.51
CA LEU A 129 10.41 6.70 -1.82
C LEU A 129 11.38 7.79 -2.27
N ALA A 130 11.97 7.64 -3.46
CA ALA A 130 12.94 8.61 -3.96
C ALA A 130 12.27 9.59 -4.94
N PRO A 131 12.12 10.89 -4.62
CA PRO A 131 11.48 11.86 -5.52
C PRO A 131 12.15 11.93 -6.90
N GLN A 132 13.47 11.80 -6.94
CA GLN A 132 14.26 11.80 -8.19
C GLN A 132 14.10 10.52 -9.02
N GLN A 133 13.49 9.47 -8.46
CA GLN A 133 13.15 8.22 -9.14
C GLN A 133 11.64 8.09 -9.27
N HIS A 134 10.95 9.19 -9.60
CA HIS A 134 9.50 9.23 -9.75
C HIS A 134 8.75 8.71 -8.50
N TRP A 135 9.29 9.02 -7.31
CA TRP A 135 8.76 8.55 -6.03
C TRP A 135 8.67 7.02 -5.89
N LEU A 136 9.35 6.26 -6.74
CA LEU A 136 9.32 4.80 -6.66
C LEU A 136 9.98 4.30 -5.36
N PRO A 137 9.52 3.15 -4.83
CA PRO A 137 10.19 2.46 -3.74
C PRO A 137 11.64 2.11 -4.12
N VAL A 138 12.59 2.65 -3.37
CA VAL A 138 14.03 2.36 -3.53
C VAL A 138 14.59 1.48 -2.40
N ARG A 139 13.85 1.35 -1.30
CA ARG A 139 14.14 0.42 -0.20
C ARG A 139 12.84 0.06 0.52
N ILE A 140 12.73 -1.20 0.95
CA ILE A 140 11.61 -1.72 1.76
C ILE A 140 12.22 -2.61 2.84
N ARG A 141 11.75 -2.49 4.08
CA ARG A 141 12.21 -3.29 5.23
C ARG A 141 11.05 -3.85 6.04
#